data_AF-A0A817JBU9-F1
#
_entry.id   AF-A0A817JBU9-F1
#
_cell.length_a   1.000
_cell.length_b   1.000
_cell.length_c   1.000
_cell.angle_alpha   90.00
_cell.angle_beta   90.00
_cell.angle_gamma   90.00
#
_symmetry.space_group_name_H-M   'P 1'
#
loop_
_entity.id
_entity.type
_entity.pdbx_description
1 polymer ?
#
loop_
_entity_poly.entity_id
_entity_poly.type
_entity_poly.pdbx_seq_one_letter_code
_entity_poly.pdbx_strand_id
1 'polypeptide(L)'
;MYSKAGYFDLAEKILFDLIRSLSISTNPHHIDPTAFSILMTGYNLHHQPEKTLITFDRVQYPDAISYLLSFQACSQLKNLQQGKRLANKLAQSNIDLQKQFKLQTALFDMYGKCDDVLNAENIFETIENPTIVHYNSLLKVYNNNKMYEKAFQLYYKLKQNQKNLKPDQITFSCIFYSAAKMIQLDRCQEILNDLNSSTIHLDNHPILQTNLINALGKCGDIITAQKIFDQITQERTTGIYNVRVM
;
A
#
# COMPACT_ATOMS: atom_id res chain seq x y z
N MET A 1 -18.78 -10.91 -12.75
CA MET A 1 -17.97 -11.38 -13.90
C MET A 1 -17.91 -10.32 -14.99
N TYR A 2 -19.06 -9.81 -15.46
CA TYR A 2 -19.14 -8.73 -16.46
C TYR A 2 -18.41 -7.43 -16.09
N SER A 3 -18.54 -6.95 -14.85
CA SER A 3 -17.85 -5.72 -14.38
C SER A 3 -16.33 -5.83 -14.44
N LYS A 4 -15.76 -7.01 -14.12
CA LYS A 4 -14.31 -7.25 -14.22
C LYS A 4 -13.82 -7.24 -15.67
N ALA A 5 -14.67 -7.68 -16.60
CA ALA A 5 -14.39 -7.67 -18.04
C ALA A 5 -14.67 -6.32 -18.73
N GLY A 6 -15.08 -5.29 -17.98
CA GLY A 6 -15.33 -3.94 -18.53
C GLY A 6 -16.73 -3.70 -19.08
N TYR A 7 -17.64 -4.68 -19.01
CA TYR A 7 -19.03 -4.55 -19.46
C TYR A 7 -19.91 -3.92 -18.38
N PHE A 8 -19.71 -2.63 -18.09
CA PHE A 8 -20.35 -1.94 -16.98
C PHE A 8 -21.87 -1.79 -17.14
N ASP A 9 -22.33 -1.30 -18.29
CA ASP A 9 -23.76 -1.04 -18.51
C ASP A 9 -24.58 -2.33 -18.39
N LEU A 10 -24.03 -3.43 -18.87
CA LEU A 10 -24.62 -4.76 -18.73
C LEU A 10 -24.56 -5.25 -17.27
N ALA A 11 -23.44 -5.05 -16.57
CA ALA A 11 -23.30 -5.41 -15.17
C ALA A 11 -24.24 -4.62 -14.26
N GLU A 12 -24.38 -3.31 -14.49
CA GLU A 12 -25.33 -2.44 -13.79
C GLU A 12 -26.76 -2.85 -14.09
N LYS A 13 -27.11 -3.04 -15.36
CA LYS A 13 -28.45 -3.46 -15.74
C LYS A 13 -28.83 -4.80 -15.09
N ILE A 14 -27.96 -5.80 -15.17
CA ILE A 14 -28.19 -7.10 -14.51
C ILE A 14 -28.35 -6.92 -13.00
N LEU A 15 -27.52 -6.09 -12.36
CA LEU A 15 -27.60 -5.83 -10.93
C LEU A 15 -28.93 -5.15 -10.56
N PHE A 16 -29.35 -4.14 -11.30
CA PHE A 16 -30.60 -3.41 -11.04
C PHE A 16 -31.84 -4.24 -11.37
N ASP A 17 -31.80 -5.06 -12.41
CA ASP A 17 -32.88 -6.01 -12.73
C ASP A 17 -32.99 -7.09 -11.65
N LEU A 18 -31.86 -7.56 -11.10
CA LEU A 18 -31.82 -8.48 -9.96
C LEU A 18 -32.38 -7.82 -8.69
N ILE A 19 -31.96 -6.59 -8.37
CA ILE A 19 -32.49 -5.82 -7.23
C ILE A 19 -34.01 -5.61 -7.38
N ARG A 20 -34.47 -5.25 -8.58
CA ARG A 20 -35.89 -5.03 -8.86
C ARG A 20 -36.70 -6.31 -8.71
N SER A 21 -36.20 -7.45 -9.20
CA SER A 21 -36.88 -8.74 -9.05
C SER A 21 -36.92 -9.24 -7.61
N LEU A 22 -35.85 -9.02 -6.82
CA LEU A 22 -35.81 -9.35 -5.39
C LEU A 22 -36.73 -8.45 -4.55
N SER A 23 -36.82 -7.16 -4.89
CA SER A 23 -37.73 -6.21 -4.21
C SER A 23 -39.22 -6.56 -4.38
N ILE A 24 -39.56 -7.34 -5.41
CA ILE A 24 -40.93 -7.78 -5.71
C ILE A 24 -41.26 -9.09 -4.97
N SER A 25 -40.29 -9.91 -4.58
CA SER A 25 -40.54 -11.29 -4.12
C SER A 25 -40.44 -11.52 -2.61
N THR A 26 -39.65 -10.79 -1.83
CA THR A 26 -39.73 -10.77 -0.33
C THR A 26 -38.81 -9.69 0.26
N ASN A 27 -39.27 -9.05 1.34
CA ASN A 27 -38.57 -8.15 2.28
C ASN A 27 -37.42 -7.25 1.73
N PRO A 28 -37.58 -5.91 1.68
CA PRO A 28 -36.61 -4.96 1.09
C PRO A 28 -35.26 -4.83 1.83
N HIS A 29 -34.97 -5.68 2.82
CA HIS A 29 -33.81 -5.59 3.71
C HIS A 29 -32.57 -6.39 3.27
N HIS A 30 -32.59 -7.06 2.11
CA HIS A 30 -31.52 -7.99 1.71
C HIS A 30 -31.02 -7.79 0.28
N ILE A 31 -30.69 -6.56 -0.13
CA ILE A 31 -29.80 -6.43 -1.29
C ILE A 31 -28.40 -6.83 -0.82
N ASP A 32 -27.91 -7.94 -1.36
CA ASP A 32 -26.61 -8.51 -0.99
C ASP A 32 -25.47 -7.49 -1.25
N PRO A 33 -24.75 -7.05 -0.20
CA PRO A 33 -23.59 -6.16 -0.34
C PRO A 33 -22.55 -6.69 -1.33
N THR A 34 -22.44 -8.01 -1.49
CA THR A 34 -21.45 -8.63 -2.37
C THR A 34 -21.63 -8.24 -3.83
N ALA A 35 -22.87 -8.01 -4.27
CA ALA A 35 -23.17 -7.67 -5.66
C ALA A 35 -22.67 -6.26 -6.02
N PHE A 36 -22.80 -5.32 -5.08
CA PHE A 36 -22.20 -3.99 -5.20
C PHE A 36 -20.67 -4.06 -5.11
N SER A 37 -20.10 -4.87 -4.20
CA SER A 37 -18.66 -5.08 -4.10
C SER A 37 -18.05 -5.60 -5.41
N ILE A 38 -18.74 -6.49 -6.13
CA ILE A 38 -18.32 -6.99 -7.45
C ILE A 38 -18.34 -5.86 -8.51
N LEU A 39 -19.36 -5.01 -8.50
CA LEU A 39 -19.47 -3.89 -9.41
C LEU A 39 -18.34 -2.87 -9.16
N MET A 40 -18.16 -2.49 -7.89
CA MET A 40 -17.08 -1.60 -7.44
C MET A 40 -15.70 -2.17 -7.76
N THR A 41 -15.50 -3.47 -7.61
CA THR A 41 -14.23 -4.13 -7.99
C THR A 41 -13.96 -3.94 -9.47
N GLY A 42 -14.98 -4.10 -10.32
CA GLY A 42 -14.88 -3.81 -11.75
C GLY A 42 -14.50 -2.36 -12.01
N TYR A 43 -15.19 -1.40 -11.40
CA TYR A 43 -14.88 0.01 -11.57
C TYR A 43 -13.45 0.38 -11.17
N ASN A 44 -12.98 -0.14 -10.05
CA ASN A 44 -11.63 0.13 -9.59
C ASN A 44 -10.55 -0.50 -10.51
N LEU A 45 -10.80 -1.70 -11.05
CA LEU A 45 -9.90 -2.35 -12.02
C LEU A 45 -9.75 -1.56 -13.33
N HIS A 46 -10.78 -0.79 -13.70
CA HIS A 46 -10.79 0.02 -14.91
C HIS A 46 -10.62 1.51 -14.63
N HIS A 47 -10.06 1.86 -13.46
CA HIS A 47 -9.74 3.24 -13.07
C HIS A 47 -10.94 4.20 -13.15
N GLN A 48 -12.13 3.75 -12.71
CA GLN A 48 -13.34 4.56 -12.57
C GLN A 48 -13.65 4.83 -11.08
N PRO A 49 -12.82 5.63 -10.38
CA PRO A 49 -12.99 5.86 -8.94
C PRO A 49 -14.28 6.61 -8.60
N GLU A 50 -14.76 7.52 -9.45
CA GLU A 50 -16.02 8.24 -9.24
C GLU A 50 -17.23 7.29 -9.20
N LYS A 51 -17.31 6.36 -10.15
CA LYS A 51 -18.38 5.34 -10.18
C LYS A 51 -18.32 4.40 -8.99
N THR A 52 -17.11 4.10 -8.51
CA THR A 52 -16.92 3.32 -7.27
C THR A 52 -17.57 4.02 -6.09
N LEU A 53 -17.35 5.33 -5.92
CA LEU A 53 -17.92 6.11 -4.81
C LEU A 53 -19.44 6.29 -4.94
N ILE A 54 -19.94 6.56 -6.15
CA ILE A 54 -21.39 6.64 -6.41
C ILE A 54 -22.07 5.31 -6.08
N THR A 55 -21.43 4.20 -6.43
CA THR A 55 -21.95 2.86 -6.12
C THR A 55 -21.92 2.60 -4.61
N PHE A 56 -20.85 2.98 -3.91
CA PHE A 56 -20.75 2.84 -2.46
C PHE A 56 -21.88 3.56 -1.71
N ASP A 57 -22.24 4.77 -2.14
CA ASP A 57 -23.32 5.54 -1.49
C ASP A 57 -24.70 4.88 -1.65
N ARG A 58 -24.86 3.97 -2.62
CA ARG A 58 -26.07 3.15 -2.80
C ARG A 58 -26.09 1.90 -1.92
N VAL A 59 -24.97 1.54 -1.28
CA VAL A 59 -24.88 0.35 -0.42
C VAL A 59 -25.37 0.67 0.99
N GLN A 60 -26.47 0.03 1.39
CA GLN A 60 -27.07 0.21 2.72
C GLN A 60 -26.17 -0.36 3.84
N TYR A 61 -25.57 -1.53 3.61
CA TYR A 61 -24.67 -2.22 4.55
C TYR A 61 -23.32 -2.52 3.88
N PRO A 62 -22.40 -1.54 3.80
CA PRO A 62 -21.12 -1.75 3.14
C PRO A 62 -20.27 -2.77 3.89
N ASP A 63 -19.73 -3.74 3.15
CA ASP A 63 -18.77 -4.72 3.67
C ASP A 63 -17.34 -4.16 3.68
N ALA A 64 -16.40 -4.93 4.22
CA ALA A 64 -14.99 -4.53 4.26
C ALA A 64 -14.39 -4.28 2.86
N ILE A 65 -14.87 -4.97 1.83
CA ILE A 65 -14.40 -4.81 0.44
C ILE A 65 -14.90 -3.47 -0.13
N SER A 66 -16.15 -3.10 0.14
CA SER A 66 -16.77 -1.84 -0.26
C SER A 66 -15.98 -0.65 0.29
N TYR A 67 -15.62 -0.69 1.58
CA TYR A 67 -14.76 0.34 2.19
C TYR A 67 -13.37 0.36 1.56
N LEU A 68 -12.74 -0.80 1.37
CA LEU A 68 -11.40 -0.93 0.78
C LEU A 68 -11.33 -0.24 -0.59
N LEU A 69 -12.27 -0.57 -1.47
CA LEU A 69 -12.34 -0.02 -2.83
C LEU A 69 -12.65 1.47 -2.81
N SER A 70 -13.49 1.93 -1.88
CA SER A 70 -13.83 3.35 -1.77
C SER A 70 -12.66 4.19 -1.25
N PHE A 71 -11.86 3.68 -0.31
CA PHE A 71 -10.61 4.35 0.09
C PHE A 71 -9.61 4.41 -1.05
N GLN A 72 -9.47 3.34 -1.83
CA GLN A 72 -8.63 3.35 -3.03
C GLN A 72 -9.12 4.39 -4.07
N ALA A 73 -10.43 4.52 -4.25
CA ALA A 73 -11.01 5.54 -5.11
C ALA A 73 -10.73 6.97 -4.58
N CYS A 74 -10.88 7.20 -3.27
CA CYS A 74 -10.55 8.49 -2.64
C CYS A 74 -9.06 8.82 -2.78
N SER A 75 -8.18 7.82 -2.65
CA SER A 75 -6.73 7.94 -2.85
C SER A 75 -6.39 8.37 -4.29
N GLN A 76 -7.05 7.79 -5.28
CA GLN A 76 -6.88 8.14 -6.70
C GLN A 76 -7.38 9.56 -7.01
N LEU A 77 -8.52 9.95 -6.43
CA LEU A 77 -9.13 11.28 -6.63
C LEU A 77 -8.53 12.36 -5.73
N LYS A 78 -7.63 12.00 -4.81
CA LYS A 78 -7.13 12.88 -3.72
C LYS A 78 -8.26 13.57 -2.94
N ASN A 79 -9.38 12.89 -2.75
CA ASN A 79 -10.57 13.46 -2.09
C ASN A 79 -10.55 13.16 -0.58
N LEU A 80 -9.86 14.02 0.18
CA LEU A 80 -9.71 13.87 1.63
C LEU A 80 -11.06 13.93 2.36
N GLN A 81 -11.97 14.81 1.94
CA GLN A 81 -13.25 15.01 2.61
C GLN A 81 -14.10 13.73 2.55
N GLN A 82 -14.20 13.13 1.36
CA GLN A 82 -14.91 11.86 1.21
C GLN A 82 -14.19 10.73 1.96
N GLY A 83 -12.86 10.67 1.91
CA GLY A 83 -12.07 9.71 2.68
C GLY A 83 -12.36 9.76 4.19
N LYS A 84 -12.40 10.96 4.78
CA LYS A 84 -12.75 11.16 6.20
C LYS A 84 -14.19 10.76 6.51
N ARG A 85 -15.15 11.11 5.65
CA ARG A 85 -16.54 10.68 5.80
C ARG A 85 -16.65 9.16 5.82
N LEU A 86 -15.96 8.47 4.92
CA LEU A 86 -15.93 7.01 4.85
C LEU A 86 -15.25 6.38 6.07
N ALA A 87 -14.14 6.94 6.54
CA ALA A 87 -13.45 6.46 7.74
C ALA A 87 -14.33 6.60 8.99
N ASN A 88 -15.05 7.71 9.15
CA ASN A 88 -16.02 7.90 10.23
C ASN A 88 -17.18 6.90 10.13
N LYS A 89 -17.70 6.65 8.92
CA LYS A 89 -18.75 5.64 8.69
C LYS A 89 -18.26 4.23 9.02
N LEU A 90 -17.00 3.91 8.69
CA LEU A 90 -16.37 2.63 9.05
C LEU A 90 -16.25 2.48 10.57
N ALA A 91 -15.83 3.54 11.28
CA ALA A 91 -15.71 3.52 12.74
C ALA A 91 -17.06 3.30 13.46
N GLN A 92 -18.17 3.68 12.83
CA GLN A 92 -19.53 3.46 13.33
C GLN A 92 -20.13 2.12 12.87
N SER A 93 -19.41 1.34 12.05
CA SER A 93 -19.88 0.06 11.53
C SER A 93 -19.50 -1.10 12.45
N ASN A 94 -20.12 -2.26 12.25
CA ASN A 94 -19.78 -3.50 12.96
C ASN A 94 -18.49 -4.17 12.44
N ILE A 95 -17.70 -3.50 11.59
CA ILE A 95 -16.46 -4.03 11.03
C ILE A 95 -15.32 -3.79 12.02
N ASP A 96 -14.81 -4.88 12.58
CA ASP A 96 -13.64 -4.86 13.45
C ASP A 96 -12.36 -4.55 12.64
N LEU A 97 -11.94 -3.27 12.67
CA LEU A 97 -10.76 -2.81 11.93
C LEU A 97 -9.48 -3.55 12.34
N GLN A 98 -9.35 -4.03 13.58
CA GLN A 98 -8.16 -4.74 14.05
C GLN A 98 -7.91 -6.03 13.27
N LYS A 99 -8.96 -6.66 12.75
CA LYS A 99 -8.89 -7.89 11.93
C LYS A 99 -8.76 -7.61 10.43
N GLN A 100 -8.80 -6.36 10.01
CA GLN A 100 -8.91 -5.97 8.60
C GLN A 100 -7.63 -5.32 8.09
N PHE A 101 -6.55 -6.10 8.03
CA PHE A 101 -5.24 -5.69 7.56
C PHE A 101 -5.25 -4.89 6.23
N LYS A 102 -6.04 -5.34 5.25
CA LYS A 102 -6.16 -4.65 3.95
C LYS A 102 -6.83 -3.29 4.08
N LEU A 103 -7.80 -3.13 4.99
CA LEU A 103 -8.45 -1.85 5.25
C LEU A 103 -7.50 -0.88 5.97
N GLN A 104 -6.77 -1.35 6.98
CA GLN A 104 -5.78 -0.54 7.71
C GLN A 104 -4.75 0.07 6.73
N THR A 105 -4.18 -0.77 5.86
CA THR A 105 -3.20 -0.32 4.86
C THR A 105 -3.79 0.57 3.77
N ALA A 106 -5.05 0.38 3.38
CA ALA A 106 -5.73 1.26 2.44
C ALA A 106 -6.06 2.63 3.04
N LEU A 107 -6.38 2.70 4.32
CA LEU A 107 -6.53 3.97 5.04
C LEU A 107 -5.22 4.74 5.06
N PHE A 108 -4.08 4.08 5.32
CA PHE A 108 -2.76 4.71 5.24
C PHE A 108 -2.50 5.30 3.85
N ASP A 109 -2.74 4.53 2.80
CA ASP A 109 -2.54 5.00 1.42
C ASP A 109 -3.48 6.18 1.10
N MET A 110 -4.75 6.11 1.49
CA MET A 110 -5.73 7.18 1.25
C MET A 110 -5.32 8.47 1.94
N TYR A 111 -5.04 8.43 3.25
CA TYR A 111 -4.62 9.61 3.99
C TYR A 111 -3.27 10.14 3.51
N GLY A 112 -2.32 9.25 3.22
CA GLY A 112 -1.00 9.62 2.73
C GLY A 112 -1.00 10.26 1.35
N LYS A 113 -1.87 9.82 0.42
CA LYS A 113 -2.01 10.46 -0.91
C LYS A 113 -2.84 11.74 -0.89
N CYS A 114 -3.59 11.96 0.19
CA CYS A 114 -4.34 13.19 0.46
C CYS A 114 -3.59 14.16 1.39
N ASP A 115 -2.29 13.95 1.59
CA ASP A 115 -1.39 14.78 2.39
C ASP A 115 -1.79 14.93 3.88
N ASP A 116 -2.63 14.02 4.41
CA ASP A 116 -3.09 14.01 5.80
C ASP A 116 -2.36 12.93 6.62
N VAL A 117 -1.06 13.13 6.78
CA VAL A 117 -0.16 12.17 7.46
C VAL A 117 -0.57 11.93 8.91
N LEU A 118 -1.10 12.95 9.59
CA LEU A 118 -1.51 12.85 11.00
C LEU A 118 -2.59 11.77 11.20
N ASN A 119 -3.58 11.71 10.31
CA ASN A 119 -4.61 10.66 10.42
C ASN A 119 -4.06 9.27 10.09
N ALA A 120 -3.08 9.15 9.20
CA ALA A 120 -2.38 7.88 8.97
C ALA A 120 -1.59 7.42 10.21
N GLU A 121 -0.92 8.36 10.91
CA GLU A 121 -0.23 8.10 12.18
C GLU A 121 -1.21 7.64 13.26
N ASN A 122 -2.32 8.37 13.44
CA ASN A 122 -3.35 8.03 14.43
C ASN A 122 -3.87 6.60 14.23
N ILE A 123 -4.16 6.21 12.98
CA ILE A 123 -4.61 4.84 12.70
C ILE A 123 -3.53 3.83 13.04
N PHE A 124 -2.26 4.10 12.70
CA PHE A 124 -1.16 3.19 13.01
C PHE A 124 -1.02 2.96 14.52
N GLU A 125 -1.20 4.01 15.32
CA GLU A 125 -1.17 3.94 16.79
C GLU A 125 -2.31 3.11 17.37
N THR A 126 -3.46 3.01 16.67
CA THR A 126 -4.56 2.15 17.12
C THR A 126 -4.34 0.66 16.86
N ILE A 127 -3.32 0.26 16.09
CA ILE A 127 -3.09 -1.16 15.73
C ILE A 127 -2.38 -1.88 16.87
N GLU A 128 -3.02 -2.90 17.44
CA GLU A 128 -2.47 -3.64 18.59
C GLU A 128 -1.21 -4.45 18.23
N ASN A 129 -1.19 -5.03 17.03
CA ASN A 129 -0.14 -5.93 16.55
C ASN A 129 0.35 -5.52 15.15
N PRO A 130 1.08 -4.39 15.03
CA PRO A 130 1.54 -3.93 13.74
C PRO A 130 2.58 -4.90 13.17
N THR A 131 2.28 -5.49 12.03
CA THR A 131 3.21 -6.30 11.22
C THR A 131 4.16 -5.43 10.41
N ILE A 132 5.20 -6.03 9.82
CA ILE A 132 6.18 -5.35 8.94
C ILE A 132 5.51 -4.57 7.80
N VAL A 133 4.37 -5.04 7.28
CA VAL A 133 3.67 -4.35 6.21
C VAL A 133 3.02 -3.05 6.68
N HIS A 134 2.58 -2.95 7.94
CA HIS A 134 2.08 -1.67 8.48
C HIS A 134 3.19 -0.62 8.55
N TYR A 135 4.37 -1.03 9.07
CA TYR A 135 5.55 -0.18 9.10
C TYR A 135 5.94 0.27 7.69
N ASN A 136 6.00 -0.66 6.73
CA ASN A 136 6.30 -0.35 5.34
C ASN A 136 5.29 0.60 4.68
N SER A 137 4.00 0.42 4.97
CA SER A 137 2.97 1.31 4.46
C SER A 137 3.10 2.72 5.05
N LEU A 138 3.36 2.87 6.35
CA LEU A 138 3.56 4.18 6.96
C LEU A 138 4.89 4.83 6.53
N LEU A 139 5.96 4.06 6.33
CA LEU A 139 7.22 4.54 5.72
C LEU A 139 6.98 5.14 4.33
N LYS A 140 6.16 4.50 3.50
CA LYS A 140 5.78 5.03 2.19
C LYS A 140 4.99 6.33 2.32
N VAL A 141 4.07 6.43 3.29
CA VAL A 141 3.33 7.67 3.57
C VAL A 141 4.30 8.81 3.89
N TYR A 142 5.26 8.60 4.80
CA TYR A 142 6.27 9.63 5.12
C TYR A 142 7.13 10.01 3.91
N ASN A 143 7.60 9.04 3.13
CA ASN A 143 8.41 9.30 1.94
C ASN A 143 7.66 10.13 0.89
N ASN A 144 6.41 9.79 0.61
CA ASN A 144 5.57 10.51 -0.34
C ASN A 144 5.29 11.95 0.11
N ASN A 145 5.20 12.16 1.42
CA ASN A 145 4.96 13.46 2.04
C ASN A 145 6.25 14.21 2.42
N LYS A 146 7.42 13.72 1.96
CA LYS A 146 8.74 14.32 2.22
C LYS A 146 9.11 14.44 3.71
N MET A 147 8.48 13.63 4.57
CA MET A 147 8.75 13.57 6.01
C MET A 147 9.86 12.56 6.32
N TYR A 148 11.03 12.74 5.69
CA TYR A 148 12.12 11.75 5.73
C TYR A 148 12.65 11.48 7.14
N GLU A 149 12.71 12.50 8.01
CA GLU A 149 13.14 12.31 9.40
C GLU A 149 12.17 11.42 10.18
N LYS A 150 10.86 11.56 9.97
CA LYS A 150 9.86 10.66 10.56
C LYS A 150 10.00 9.22 10.03
N ALA A 151 10.38 9.05 8.76
CA ALA A 151 10.68 7.73 8.22
C ALA A 151 11.85 7.06 8.95
N PHE A 152 12.94 7.79 9.21
CA PHE A 152 14.05 7.30 10.02
C PHE A 152 13.64 6.97 11.46
N GLN A 153 12.89 7.85 12.12
CA GLN A 153 12.38 7.59 13.47
C GLN A 153 11.55 6.32 13.53
N LEU A 154 10.68 6.09 12.53
CA LEU A 154 9.89 4.87 12.44
C LEU A 154 10.75 3.62 12.17
N TYR A 155 11.80 3.73 11.36
CA TYR A 155 12.77 2.66 11.13
C TYR A 155 13.52 2.28 12.40
N TYR A 156 14.01 3.25 13.17
CA TYR A 156 14.66 2.97 14.45
C TYR A 156 13.69 2.37 15.47
N LYS A 157 12.44 2.84 15.50
CA LYS A 157 11.36 2.24 16.31
C LYS A 157 11.10 0.77 15.92
N LEU A 158 11.17 0.44 14.62
CA LEU A 158 11.06 -0.94 14.14
C LEU A 158 12.25 -1.79 14.62
N LYS A 159 13.49 -1.29 14.49
CA LYS A 159 14.69 -2.01 14.96
C LYS A 159 14.67 -2.31 16.46
N GLN A 160 14.11 -1.40 17.27
CA GLN A 160 14.04 -1.54 18.72
C GLN A 160 12.81 -2.35 19.20
N ASN A 161 12.00 -2.87 18.28
CA ASN A 161 10.77 -3.56 18.64
C ASN A 161 11.05 -4.93 19.31
N GLN A 162 10.41 -5.16 20.45
CA GLN A 162 10.54 -6.40 21.24
C GLN A 162 9.90 -7.64 20.57
N LYS A 163 9.07 -7.46 19.52
CA LYS A 163 8.34 -8.54 18.84
C LYS A 163 9.16 -9.29 17.76
N ASN A 164 10.50 -9.17 17.76
CA ASN A 164 11.39 -9.77 16.75
C ASN A 164 11.04 -9.41 15.28
N LEU A 165 10.36 -8.29 15.06
CA LEU A 165 10.08 -7.79 13.71
C LEU A 165 11.37 -7.20 13.12
N LYS A 166 11.80 -7.74 11.98
CA LYS A 166 13.00 -7.29 11.29
C LYS A 166 12.65 -6.45 10.07
N PRO A 167 13.45 -5.42 9.74
CA PRO A 167 13.39 -4.75 8.45
C PRO A 167 13.45 -5.75 7.29
N ASP A 168 12.59 -5.55 6.29
CA ASP A 168 12.58 -6.31 5.04
C ASP A 168 13.10 -5.47 3.87
N GLN A 169 13.16 -6.06 2.67
CA GLN A 169 13.65 -5.39 1.47
C GLN A 169 12.87 -4.12 1.12
N ILE A 170 11.59 -4.05 1.49
CA ILE A 170 10.73 -2.87 1.28
C ILE A 170 11.10 -1.79 2.30
N THR A 171 11.36 -2.17 3.54
CA THR A 171 11.84 -1.28 4.61
C THR A 171 13.13 -0.59 4.18
N PHE A 172 14.14 -1.39 3.79
CA PHE A 172 15.43 -0.87 3.35
C PHE A 172 15.29 0.02 2.12
N SER A 173 14.47 -0.38 1.14
CA SER A 173 14.18 0.45 -0.03
C SER A 173 13.63 1.84 0.34
N CYS A 174 12.69 1.89 1.30
CA CYS A 174 12.10 3.15 1.75
C CYS A 174 13.13 4.04 2.48
N ILE A 175 14.01 3.44 3.27
CA ILE A 175 14.97 4.17 4.09
C ILE A 175 16.20 4.62 3.29
N PHE A 176 16.68 3.84 2.32
CA PHE A 176 17.64 4.33 1.33
C PHE A 176 17.08 5.49 0.51
N TYR A 177 15.80 5.44 0.12
CA TYR A 177 15.15 6.55 -0.55
C TYR A 177 15.17 7.83 0.32
N SER A 178 14.83 7.73 1.61
CA SER A 178 14.91 8.84 2.56
C SER A 178 16.35 9.38 2.67
N ALA A 179 17.35 8.51 2.85
CA ALA A 179 18.77 8.90 2.93
C ALA A 179 19.21 9.67 1.67
N ALA A 180 18.85 9.16 0.49
CA ALA A 180 19.15 9.78 -0.81
C ALA A 180 18.52 11.17 -0.97
N LYS A 181 17.35 11.39 -0.37
CA LYS A 181 16.64 12.68 -0.42
C LYS A 181 17.21 13.70 0.55
N MET A 182 17.75 13.25 1.68
CA MET A 182 18.39 14.10 2.67
C MET A 182 19.89 14.29 2.44
N ILE A 183 20.50 13.52 1.53
CA ILE A 183 21.95 13.54 1.24
C ILE A 183 22.76 13.25 2.53
N GLN A 184 22.33 12.23 3.28
CA GLN A 184 22.96 11.84 4.55
C GLN A 184 23.80 10.58 4.36
N LEU A 185 25.11 10.77 4.14
CA LEU A 185 26.03 9.66 3.90
C LEU A 185 26.16 8.74 5.12
N ASP A 186 26.31 9.31 6.32
CA ASP A 186 26.48 8.53 7.56
C ASP A 186 25.31 7.57 7.78
N ARG A 187 24.08 8.07 7.61
CA ARG A 187 22.88 7.23 7.70
C ARG A 187 22.84 6.20 6.57
N CYS A 188 23.19 6.58 5.34
CA CYS A 188 23.24 5.65 4.21
C CYS A 188 24.20 4.47 4.49
N GLN A 189 25.36 4.73 5.08
CA GLN A 189 26.33 3.69 5.45
C GLN A 189 25.83 2.85 6.64
N GLU A 190 25.19 3.46 7.63
CA GLU A 190 24.54 2.72 8.73
C GLU A 190 23.51 1.72 8.20
N ILE A 191 22.61 2.17 7.32
CA ILE A 191 21.57 1.32 6.70
C ILE A 191 22.21 0.21 5.87
N LEU A 192 23.30 0.49 5.16
CA LEU A 192 24.02 -0.52 4.38
C LEU A 192 24.63 -1.61 5.29
N ASN A 193 25.21 -1.21 6.42
CA ASN A 193 25.72 -2.17 7.41
C ASN A 193 24.59 -3.02 8.01
N ASP A 194 23.45 -2.40 8.33
CA ASP A 194 22.25 -3.11 8.77
C ASP A 194 21.79 -4.14 7.71
N LEU A 195 21.73 -3.74 6.44
CA LEU A 195 21.34 -4.62 5.33
C LEU A 195 22.33 -5.80 5.21
N ASN A 196 23.62 -5.55 5.27
CA ASN A 196 24.66 -6.58 5.18
C ASN A 196 24.62 -7.56 6.35
N SER A 197 24.17 -7.12 7.53
CA SER A 197 23.96 -7.98 8.71
C SER A 197 22.65 -8.78 8.65
N SER A 198 21.76 -8.45 7.72
CA SER A 198 20.48 -9.12 7.55
C SER A 198 20.59 -10.37 6.67
N THR A 199 19.55 -11.21 6.67
CA THR A 199 19.46 -12.40 5.80
C THR A 199 18.94 -12.05 4.39
N ILE A 200 18.90 -10.77 4.02
CA ILE A 200 18.34 -10.32 2.75
C ILE A 200 19.42 -10.41 1.67
N HIS A 201 19.19 -11.30 0.70
CA HIS A 201 20.03 -11.39 -0.49
C HIS A 201 19.63 -10.29 -1.48
N LEU A 202 20.56 -9.38 -1.73
CA LEU A 202 20.34 -8.20 -2.58
C LEU A 202 19.92 -8.60 -4.02
N ASP A 203 20.43 -9.73 -4.50
CA ASP A 203 20.32 -10.22 -5.88
C ASP A 203 18.87 -10.48 -6.30
N ASN A 204 18.02 -10.84 -5.34
CA ASN A 204 16.60 -11.14 -5.55
C ASN A 204 15.70 -9.89 -5.57
N HIS A 205 16.27 -8.69 -5.36
CA HIS A 205 15.50 -7.48 -5.07
C HIS A 205 15.96 -6.27 -5.92
N PRO A 206 15.56 -6.18 -7.20
CA PRO A 206 16.02 -5.13 -8.12
C PRO A 206 15.64 -3.71 -7.70
N ILE A 207 14.50 -3.56 -7.00
CA ILE A 207 14.06 -2.26 -6.46
C ILE A 207 15.00 -1.80 -5.34
N LEU A 208 15.40 -2.72 -4.44
CA LEU A 208 16.33 -2.43 -3.37
C LEU A 208 17.70 -2.06 -3.93
N GLN A 209 18.20 -2.84 -4.90
CA GLN A 209 19.44 -2.55 -5.64
C GLN A 209 19.45 -1.13 -6.21
N THR A 210 18.40 -0.78 -6.95
CA THR A 210 18.27 0.54 -7.59
C THR A 210 18.26 1.66 -6.56
N ASN A 211 17.50 1.50 -5.47
CA ASN A 211 17.41 2.50 -4.41
C ASN A 211 18.73 2.66 -3.65
N LEU A 212 19.43 1.56 -3.37
CA LEU A 212 20.74 1.54 -2.71
C LEU A 212 21.79 2.27 -3.55
N ILE A 213 21.94 1.91 -4.82
CA ILE A 213 22.92 2.53 -5.73
C ILE A 213 22.63 4.03 -5.87
N ASN A 214 21.36 4.40 -6.07
CA ASN A 214 20.96 5.81 -6.16
C ASN A 214 21.21 6.57 -4.85
N ALA A 215 20.99 5.94 -3.68
CA ALA A 215 21.27 6.56 -2.39
C ALA A 215 22.76 6.82 -2.20
N LEU A 216 23.61 5.81 -2.41
CA LEU A 216 25.05 5.94 -2.30
C LEU A 216 25.61 6.99 -3.26
N GLY A 217 25.19 6.95 -4.54
CA GLY A 217 25.60 7.91 -5.55
C GLY A 217 25.22 9.35 -5.18
N LYS A 218 24.01 9.57 -4.65
CA LYS A 218 23.57 10.90 -4.21
C LYS A 218 24.27 11.38 -2.94
N CYS A 219 24.56 10.48 -2.01
CA CYS A 219 25.28 10.79 -0.78
C CYS A 219 26.80 10.95 -0.99
N GLY A 220 27.30 10.73 -2.22
CA GLY A 220 28.70 10.95 -2.59
C GLY A 220 29.60 9.72 -2.51
N ASP A 221 29.09 8.55 -2.07
CA ASP A 221 29.85 7.30 -2.05
C ASP A 221 29.73 6.56 -3.38
N ILE A 222 30.31 7.17 -4.41
CA ILE A 222 30.30 6.66 -5.78
C ILE A 222 31.07 5.35 -5.87
N ILE A 223 32.13 5.19 -5.06
CA ILE A 223 32.98 4.00 -5.08
C ILE A 223 32.18 2.77 -4.63
N THR A 224 31.47 2.86 -3.50
CA THR A 224 30.63 1.76 -3.03
C THR A 224 29.46 1.51 -3.98
N ALA A 225 28.85 2.59 -4.51
CA ALA A 225 27.78 2.47 -5.50
C ALA A 225 28.24 1.69 -6.75
N GLN A 226 29.43 2.00 -7.27
CA GLN A 226 30.01 1.33 -8.44
C GLN A 226 30.33 -0.14 -8.15
N LYS A 227 30.94 -0.44 -6.99
CA LYS A 227 31.23 -1.82 -6.58
C LYS A 227 29.97 -2.68 -6.55
N ILE A 228 28.89 -2.17 -5.96
CA ILE A 228 27.60 -2.88 -5.88
C ILE A 228 27.00 -3.04 -7.28
N PHE A 229 27.06 -2.01 -8.12
CA PHE A 229 26.58 -2.08 -9.51
C PHE A 229 27.32 -3.15 -10.34
N ASP A 230 28.64 -3.21 -10.21
CA ASP A 230 29.48 -4.19 -10.91
C ASP A 230 29.17 -5.61 -10.44
N GLN A 231 29.02 -5.82 -9.13
CA GLN A 231 28.65 -7.11 -8.55
C GLN A 231 27.32 -7.62 -9.12
N ILE A 232 26.27 -6.77 -9.09
CA ILE A 232 24.94 -7.12 -9.61
C ILE A 232 24.99 -7.45 -11.10
N THR A 233 25.82 -6.73 -11.87
CA THR A 233 25.94 -6.93 -13.33
C THR A 233 26.64 -8.26 -13.64
N GLN A 234 27.66 -8.63 -12.86
CA GLN A 234 28.37 -9.91 -13.00
C GLN A 234 27.46 -11.10 -12.68
N GLU A 235 26.68 -11.03 -11.59
CA GLU A 235 25.74 -12.08 -11.18
C GLU A 235 24.61 -12.29 -12.20
N ARG A 236 24.05 -11.21 -12.75
CA ARG A 236 23.03 -11.32 -13.83
C ARG A 236 23.59 -11.97 -15.09
N THR A 237 24.82 -11.62 -15.44
CA THR A 237 25.46 -12.14 -16.65
C THR A 237 25.75 -13.63 -16.51
N THR A 238 26.30 -14.06 -15.37
CA THR A 238 26.55 -15.48 -15.08
C THR A 238 25.26 -16.32 -14.96
N GLY A 239 24.19 -15.76 -14.38
CA GLY A 239 22.87 -16.39 -14.35
C GLY A 239 22.26 -16.64 -15.75
N ILE A 240 22.41 -15.68 -16.67
CA ILE A 240 21.95 -15.83 -18.07
C ILE A 240 22.73 -16.91 -18.82
N TYR A 241 24.04 -17.05 -18.57
CA TYR A 241 24.85 -18.12 -19.17
C TYR A 241 24.47 -19.50 -18.63
N ASN A 242 24.18 -19.62 -17.33
CA ASN A 242 23.76 -20.89 -16.73
C ASN A 242 22.38 -21.36 -17.21
N VAL A 243 21.45 -20.45 -17.50
CA VAL A 243 20.12 -20.79 -18.06
C VAL A 243 20.19 -21.16 -19.55
N ARG A 244 21.21 -20.72 -20.30
CA ARG A 244 21.39 -21.10 -21.72
C ARG A 244 22.05 -22.46 -21.94
N VAL A 245 22.57 -23.10 -20.88
CA VAL A 245 23.30 -24.39 -20.95
C VAL A 245 22.48 -25.54 -20.31
N MET A 246 21.26 -25.27 -19.84
CA MET A 246 20.24 -26.26 -19.48
C MET A 246 19.19 -26.39 -20.58
#